data_AF-A0AAE4TMG4-F1
#
_entry.id   AF-A0AAE4TMG4-F1
#
_cell.length_a   1.000
_cell.length_b   1.000
_cell.length_c   1.000
_cell.angle_alpha   90.00
_cell.angle_beta   90.00
_cell.angle_gamma   90.00
#
_symmetry.space_group_name_H-M   'P 1'
#
loop_
_entity.id
_entity.type
_entity.pdbx_description
1 polymer ?
#
loop_
_entity_poly.entity_id
_entity_poly.type
_entity_poly.pdbx_seq_one_letter_code
_entity_poly.pdbx_strand_id
1 'polypeptide(L)'
;MAWLSNWCYANYYYRQENNIKAYHYYKNAFMHAKYRAGSNQYKLVNQFIEACAKNNQYAEMKKGVAWANYMGFEVRWLRGFDNPESEEALQALFNLFATNKMRYAIL
;
A
#
# COMPACT_ATOMS: atom_id res chain seq x y z
N MET A 1 -17.80 -0.22 9.81
CA MET A 1 -17.10 1.08 9.84
C MET A 1 -15.64 1.02 10.33
N ALA A 2 -15.08 -0.15 10.69
CA ALA A 2 -13.73 -0.25 11.24
C ALA A 2 -12.58 0.18 10.30
N TRP A 3 -12.79 0.22 8.98
CA TRP A 3 -11.71 0.54 8.05
C TRP A 3 -11.27 2.01 8.13
N LEU A 4 -12.22 2.94 8.33
CA LEU A 4 -11.93 4.38 8.35
C LEU A 4 -11.13 4.78 9.59
N SER A 5 -11.50 4.26 10.76
CA SER A 5 -10.76 4.52 12.00
C SER A 5 -9.33 3.97 11.93
N ASN A 6 -9.16 2.74 11.43
CA ASN A 6 -7.84 2.17 11.17
C ASN A 6 -7.06 3.05 10.18
N TRP A 7 -7.70 3.56 9.13
CA TRP A 7 -7.02 4.42 8.15
C TRP A 7 -6.59 5.77 8.74
N CYS A 8 -7.40 6.37 9.61
CA CYS A 8 -7.03 7.58 10.35
C CYS A 8 -5.80 7.34 11.24
N TYR A 9 -5.77 6.26 12.02
CA TYR A 9 -4.60 5.90 12.83
C TYR A 9 -3.38 5.59 11.97
N ALA A 10 -3.56 4.89 10.85
CA ALA A 10 -2.48 4.62 9.91
C ALA A 10 -1.85 5.92 9.40
N ASN A 11 -2.67 6.88 8.96
CA ASN A 11 -2.21 8.19 8.49
C ASN A 11 -1.54 9.01 9.61
N TYR A 12 -2.04 8.93 10.85
CA TYR A 12 -1.41 9.57 12.01
C TYR A 12 0.02 9.04 12.23
N TYR A 13 0.19 7.72 12.35
CA TYR A 13 1.52 7.11 12.55
C TYR A 13 2.43 7.26 11.34
N TYR A 14 1.86 7.28 10.14
CA TYR A 14 2.59 7.54 8.90
C TYR A 14 3.26 8.91 8.88
N ARG A 15 2.56 9.96 9.35
CA ARG A 15 3.11 11.32 9.47
C ARG A 15 4.20 11.42 10.52
N GLN A 16 4.12 10.61 11.58
CA GLN A 16 5.13 10.51 12.63
C GLN A 16 6.30 9.56 12.26
N GLU A 17 6.35 9.10 11.01
CA GLU A 17 7.33 8.15 10.50
C GLU A 17 7.42 6.81 11.26
N ASN A 18 6.40 6.47 12.05
CA ASN A 18 6.33 5.19 12.76
C ASN A 18 5.82 4.11 11.80
N ASN A 19 6.72 3.57 10.98
CA ASN A 19 6.38 2.61 9.93
C ASN A 19 5.75 1.32 10.48
N ILE A 20 6.18 0.85 11.65
CA ILE A 20 5.65 -0.38 12.29
C ILE A 20 4.18 -0.21 12.63
N LYS A 21 3.83 0.87 13.35
CA LYS A 21 2.43 1.15 13.70
C LYS A 21 1.62 1.50 12.47
N ALA A 22 2.17 2.30 11.55
CA ALA A 22 1.48 2.65 10.31
C ALA A 22 1.09 1.40 9.52
N TYR A 23 2.01 0.44 9.34
CA TYR A 23 1.73 -0.82 8.66
C TYR A 23 0.61 -1.63 9.33
N HIS A 24 0.68 -1.79 10.67
CA HIS A 24 -0.37 -2.51 11.40
C HIS A 24 -1.76 -1.94 11.10
N TYR A 25 -1.91 -0.62 11.20
CA TYR A 25 -3.19 0.03 10.94
C TYR A 25 -3.58 0.05 9.46
N TYR A 26 -2.64 0.24 8.52
CA TYR A 26 -2.93 0.15 7.08
C TYR A 26 -3.40 -1.25 6.68
N LYS A 27 -2.77 -2.30 7.23
CA LYS A 27 -3.19 -3.69 6.98
C LYS A 27 -4.64 -3.91 7.44
N ASN A 28 -4.97 -3.52 8.66
CA ASN A 28 -6.33 -3.65 9.18
C ASN A 28 -7.33 -2.80 8.36
N ALA A 29 -6.96 -1.56 8.03
CA ALA A 29 -7.78 -0.69 7.19
C ALA A 29 -8.07 -1.35 5.84
N PHE A 30 -7.03 -1.83 5.14
CA PHE A 30 -7.14 -2.48 3.86
C PHE A 30 -8.04 -3.72 3.92
N MET A 31 -7.79 -4.64 4.87
CA MET A 31 -8.58 -5.87 5.01
C MET A 31 -10.06 -5.61 5.25
N HIS A 32 -10.41 -4.57 6.02
CA HIS A 32 -11.81 -4.19 6.24
C HIS A 32 -12.43 -3.36 5.09
N ALA A 33 -11.62 -2.78 4.20
CA ALA A 33 -12.02 -1.86 3.14
C ALA A 33 -12.17 -2.50 1.75
N LYS A 34 -11.59 -3.69 1.51
CA LYS A 34 -11.46 -4.34 0.19
C LYS A 34 -12.72 -4.32 -0.69
N TYR A 35 -13.93 -4.27 -0.13
CA TYR A 35 -15.15 -4.19 -0.94
C TYR A 35 -16.12 -3.09 -0.49
N ARG A 36 -15.62 -2.14 0.33
CA ARG A 36 -16.48 -1.20 1.08
C ARG A 36 -16.03 0.26 1.02
N ALA A 37 -14.77 0.54 0.69
CA ALA A 37 -14.24 1.90 0.71
C ALA A 37 -14.48 2.72 -0.57
N GLY A 38 -15.09 2.13 -1.62
CA GLY A 38 -15.40 2.83 -2.87
C GLY A 38 -14.17 3.48 -3.50
N SER A 39 -14.28 4.75 -3.90
CA SER A 39 -13.18 5.52 -4.51
C SER A 39 -11.93 5.65 -3.62
N ASN A 40 -12.07 5.49 -2.30
CA ASN A 40 -10.92 5.54 -1.39
C ASN A 40 -10.02 4.30 -1.49
N GLN A 41 -10.47 3.22 -2.13
CA GLN A 41 -9.68 1.99 -2.28
C GLN A 41 -8.36 2.24 -2.99
N TYR A 42 -8.38 3.06 -4.05
CA TYR A 42 -7.17 3.42 -4.79
C TYR A 42 -6.09 4.01 -3.86
N LYS A 43 -6.48 4.99 -3.04
CA LYS A 43 -5.54 5.66 -2.13
C LYS A 43 -5.05 4.69 -1.05
N LEU A 44 -5.99 3.95 -0.44
CA LEU A 44 -5.68 3.03 0.65
C LEU A 44 -4.77 1.88 0.21
N VAL A 45 -5.01 1.28 -0.95
CA VAL A 45 -4.18 0.16 -1.41
C VAL A 45 -2.75 0.60 -1.72
N ASN A 46 -2.56 1.78 -2.32
CA ASN A 46 -1.23 2.31 -2.58
C ASN A 46 -0.45 2.59 -1.28
N GLN A 47 -1.11 3.15 -0.26
CA GLN A 47 -0.49 3.36 1.04
C GLN A 47 -0.19 2.05 1.79
N PHE A 48 -1.07 1.05 1.66
CA PHE A 48 -0.83 -0.29 2.20
C PHE A 48 0.38 -0.97 1.54
N ILE A 49 0.49 -0.93 0.21
CA ILE A 49 1.63 -1.46 -0.56
C ILE A 49 2.94 -0.81 -0.10
N GLU A 50 2.98 0.53 0.01
CA GLU A 50 4.14 1.24 0.55
C GLU A 50 4.48 0.76 1.97
N ALA A 51 3.48 0.67 2.86
CA ALA A 51 3.68 0.30 4.25
C ALA A 51 4.21 -1.14 4.39
N CYS A 52 3.79 -2.06 3.50
CA CYS A 52 4.35 -3.40 3.43
C CYS A 52 5.85 -3.36 3.10
N ALA A 53 6.24 -2.63 2.05
CA ALA A 53 7.63 -2.55 1.62
C ALA A 53 8.54 -1.94 2.72
N LYS A 54 8.09 -0.85 3.36
CA LYS A 54 8.81 -0.19 4.48
C LYS A 54 8.95 -1.06 5.74
N ASN A 55 8.21 -2.16 5.84
CA ASN A 55 8.26 -3.10 6.96
C ASN A 55 8.76 -4.50 6.56
N ASN A 56 9.44 -4.60 5.43
CA ASN A 56 9.99 -5.85 4.90
C ASN A 56 8.93 -6.94 4.66
N GLN A 57 7.69 -6.56 4.31
CA GLN A 57 6.56 -7.47 4.11
C GLN A 57 6.31 -7.74 2.63
N TYR A 58 7.28 -8.34 1.95
CA TYR A 58 7.24 -8.51 0.49
C TYR A 58 6.03 -9.32 0.01
N ALA A 59 5.73 -10.45 0.65
CA ALA A 59 4.59 -11.30 0.28
C ALA A 59 3.24 -10.57 0.40
N GLU A 60 3.07 -9.73 1.42
CA GLU A 60 1.84 -8.93 1.61
C GLU A 60 1.76 -7.79 0.61
N MET A 61 2.91 -7.18 0.24
CA MET A 61 2.97 -6.20 -0.83
C MET A 61 2.50 -6.80 -2.16
N LYS A 62 3.01 -7.99 -2.54
CA LYS A 62 2.59 -8.69 -3.77
C LYS A 62 1.07 -8.93 -3.80
N LYS A 63 0.49 -9.38 -2.67
CA LYS A 63 -0.96 -9.54 -2.53
C LYS A 63 -1.71 -8.21 -2.69
N GLY A 64 -1.15 -7.10 -2.22
CA GLY A 64 -1.71 -5.77 -2.40
C GLY A 64 -1.74 -5.34 -3.86
N VAL A 65 -0.64 -5.57 -4.59
CA VAL A 65 -0.52 -5.26 -6.03
C VAL A 65 -1.48 -6.11 -6.85
N ALA A 66 -1.45 -7.43 -6.68
CA ALA A 66 -2.35 -8.34 -7.40
C ALA A 66 -3.83 -8.01 -7.14
N TRP A 67 -4.17 -7.66 -5.89
CA TRP A 67 -5.52 -7.23 -5.55
C TRP A 67 -5.90 -5.91 -6.23
N ALA A 68 -4.99 -4.93 -6.30
CA ALA A 68 -5.25 -3.67 -7.00
C ALA A 68 -5.53 -3.90 -8.49
N ASN A 69 -4.70 -4.70 -9.15
CA ASN A 69 -4.85 -5.05 -10.56
C ASN A 69 -6.14 -5.83 -10.82
N TYR A 70 -6.48 -6.80 -9.97
CA TYR A 70 -7.75 -7.53 -10.03
C TYR A 70 -8.97 -6.60 -9.97
N MET A 71 -8.90 -5.53 -9.17
CA MET A 71 -9.96 -4.52 -9.07
C MET A 71 -9.93 -3.48 -10.19
N GLY A 72 -9.00 -3.58 -11.13
CA GLY A 72 -8.81 -2.61 -12.22
C GLY A 72 -8.09 -1.32 -11.79
N PHE A 73 -7.44 -1.31 -10.63
CA PHE A 73 -6.62 -0.19 -10.18
C PHE A 73 -5.16 -0.42 -10.52
N GLU A 74 -4.59 0.44 -11.35
CA GLU A 74 -3.14 0.48 -11.52
C GLU A 74 -2.46 1.06 -10.28
N VAL A 75 -1.57 0.28 -9.66
CA VAL A 75 -0.69 0.79 -8.61
C VAL A 75 0.13 1.95 -9.16
N ARG A 76 0.15 3.09 -8.47
CA ARG A 76 0.72 4.37 -8.98
C ARG A 76 2.12 4.21 -9.56
N TRP A 77 2.95 3.43 -8.88
CA TRP A 77 4.37 3.25 -9.21
C TRP A 77 4.66 2.12 -10.21
N LEU A 78 3.62 1.39 -10.61
CA LEU A 78 3.70 0.34 -11.63
C LEU A 78 2.87 0.70 -12.88
N ARG A 79 2.31 1.92 -12.91
CA ARG A 79 1.53 2.41 -14.05
C ARG A 79 2.39 2.47 -15.31
N GLY A 80 1.86 1.95 -16.42
CA GLY A 80 2.53 1.93 -17.71
C GLY A 80 3.58 0.81 -17.86
N PHE A 81 3.70 -0.09 -16.89
CA PHE A 81 4.50 -1.29 -17.05
C PHE A 81 3.72 -2.34 -17.86
N ASP A 82 4.37 -3.00 -18.81
CA ASP A 82 3.76 -4.06 -19.62
C ASP A 82 3.30 -5.25 -18.75
N ASN A 83 4.07 -5.59 -17.72
CA ASN A 83 3.72 -6.59 -16.72
C ASN A 83 3.97 -6.05 -15.30
N PRO A 84 2.99 -5.40 -14.65
CA PRO A 84 3.15 -4.83 -13.32
C PRO A 84 3.26 -5.90 -12.21
N GLU A 85 2.99 -7.17 -12.51
CA GLU A 85 3.13 -8.30 -11.57
C GLU A 85 4.37 -9.15 -11.83
N SER A 86 5.26 -8.73 -12.74
CA SER A 86 6.54 -9.40 -12.93
C SER A 86 7.38 -9.33 -11.65
N GLU A 87 8.19 -10.36 -11.38
CA GLU A 87 9.02 -10.39 -10.18
C GLU A 87 10.04 -9.22 -10.19
N GLU A 88 10.53 -8.83 -11.37
CA GLU A 88 11.42 -7.67 -11.54
C GLU A 88 10.71 -6.36 -11.15
N ALA A 89 9.49 -6.15 -11.62
CA ALA A 89 8.70 -4.95 -11.32
C ALA A 89 8.34 -4.88 -9.82
N LEU A 90 7.92 -6.00 -9.24
CA LEU A 90 7.59 -6.11 -7.82
C LEU A 90 8.83 -5.91 -6.94
N GLN A 91 9.97 -6.51 -7.30
CA GLN A 91 11.22 -6.32 -6.56
C GLN A 91 11.71 -4.87 -6.65
N ALA A 92 11.61 -4.25 -7.83
CA ALA A 92 11.95 -2.84 -8.00
C ALA A 92 11.07 -1.93 -7.13
N LEU A 93 9.75 -2.15 -7.10
CA LEU A 93 8.82 -1.41 -6.25
C LEU A 93 9.12 -1.59 -4.76
N PHE A 94 9.38 -2.83 -4.34
CA PHE A 94 9.71 -3.15 -2.95
C PHE A 94 10.99 -2.43 -2.53
N ASN A 95 12.06 -2.57 -3.32
CA ASN A 95 13.35 -1.95 -3.07
C ASN A 95 13.26 -0.43 -3.06
N LEU A 96 12.47 0.16 -3.97
CA LEU A 96 12.20 1.60 -3.99
C LEU A 96 11.74 2.04 -2.60
N PHE A 97 10.61 1.54 -2.12
CA PHE A 97 10.05 1.99 -0.84
C PHE A 97 10.84 1.58 0.40
N ALA A 98 11.48 0.41 0.38
CA ALA A 98 12.27 -0.10 1.51
C ALA A 98 13.54 0.72 1.76
N THR A 99 14.17 1.23 0.69
CA THR A 99 15.46 1.93 0.77
C THR A 99 15.33 3.45 0.88
N ASN A 100 14.17 4.02 0.55
CA ASN A 100 13.97 5.46 0.51
C ASN A 100 13.03 5.98 1.61
N LYS A 101 13.12 7.29 1.87
CA LYS A 101 12.16 8.02 2.73
C LYS A 101 10.93 8.52 1.97
N MET A 102 10.75 8.13 0.69
CA MET A 102 9.58 8.56 -0.07
C MET A 102 8.29 8.07 0.56
N ARG A 103 7.26 8.90 0.45
CA ARG A 103 5.95 8.70 1.03
C ARG A 103 4.89 9.00 -0.02
N TYR A 104 4.06 8.03 -0.39
CA TYR A 104 2.99 8.14 -1.39
C TYR A 104 2.12 9.39 -1.23
N ALA A 105 1.82 9.79 0.00
CA ALA A 105 0.89 10.88 0.31
C ALA A 105 1.56 12.26 0.54
N ILE A 106 2.89 12.37 0.40
CA ILE A 106 3.67 13.62 0.58
C ILE A 106 4.40 13.98 -0.73
N LEU A 107 3.82 13.65 -1.87
CA LEU A 107 4.31 14.04 -3.19
C LEU A 107 3.45 15.15 -3.78
#